data_AF-A0A815ZL91-F1
#
_entry.id   AF-A0A815ZL91-F1
#
_cell.length_a   1.000
_cell.length_b   1.000
_cell.length_c   1.000
_cell.angle_alpha   90.00
_cell.angle_beta   90.00
_cell.angle_gamma   90.00
#
_symmetry.space_group_name_H-M   'P 1'
#
loop_
_entity.id
_entity.type
_entity.pdbx_description
1 polymer ?
#
loop_
_entity_poly.entity_id
_entity_poly.type
_entity_poly.pdbx_seq_one_letter_code
_entity_poly.pdbx_strand_id
1 'polypeptide(L)'
;MFVISERIYQDMLLATEAQNPSDDLFKENIVLRPFIPIDVDMEFRGFVFQQNLTCLSQYNYLIYSQRLNQSKDNILEKITSFFHEIVKPKLNTYPSNDYVIDFALTKSDKLDDENINSMKVWVIELNPFMETTDGALFSWQHERHMLEGKSMDKTCFRITEKVRPGSWTMLPNSVRQWITNENHI
;
A
#
# COMPACT_ATOMS: atom_id res chain seq x y z
N MET A 1 22.80 2.34 2.09
CA MET A 1 21.41 2.03 1.78
C MET A 1 21.20 1.89 0.27
N PHE A 2 21.35 2.95 -0.54
CA PHE A 2 21.13 2.89 -1.99
C PHE A 2 22.02 1.87 -2.74
N VAL A 3 23.34 1.92 -2.55
CA VAL A 3 24.33 1.12 -3.32
C VAL A 3 24.30 -0.39 -2.99
N ILE A 4 23.63 -0.78 -1.90
CA ILE A 4 23.56 -2.18 -1.44
C ILE A 4 22.13 -2.73 -1.49
N SER A 5 21.17 -1.97 -2.03
CA SER A 5 19.79 -2.40 -2.13
C SER A 5 19.63 -3.35 -3.30
N GLU A 6 19.28 -4.60 -3.01
CA GLU A 6 18.91 -5.59 -4.04
C GLU A 6 17.75 -5.07 -4.88
N ARG A 7 16.77 -4.38 -4.27
CA ARG A 7 15.63 -3.85 -5.01
C ARG A 7 16.04 -2.81 -6.05
N ILE A 8 16.92 -1.88 -5.68
CA ILE A 8 17.43 -0.88 -6.63
C ILE A 8 18.22 -1.57 -7.75
N TYR A 9 19.04 -2.58 -7.40
CA TYR A 9 19.77 -3.34 -8.39
C TYR A 9 18.83 -4.03 -9.40
N GLN A 10 17.77 -4.69 -8.93
CA GLN A 10 16.77 -5.33 -9.79
C GLN A 10 15.99 -4.32 -10.64
N ASP A 11 15.56 -3.20 -10.05
CA ASP A 11 14.84 -2.15 -10.77
C ASP A 11 15.71 -1.56 -11.90
N MET A 12 17.02 -1.37 -11.65
CA MET A 12 17.96 -0.90 -12.67
C MET A 12 18.19 -1.93 -13.78
N LEU A 13 18.32 -3.22 -13.44
CA LEU A 13 18.42 -4.28 -14.45
C LEU A 13 17.19 -4.31 -15.35
N LEU A 14 15.99 -4.35 -14.76
CA LEU A 14 14.73 -4.37 -15.51
C LEU A 14 14.57 -3.13 -16.38
N ALA A 15 14.94 -1.94 -15.89
CA ALA A 15 14.88 -0.70 -16.67
C ALA A 15 15.81 -0.74 -17.90
N THR A 16 16.99 -1.37 -17.77
CA THR A 16 17.93 -1.54 -18.90
C THR A 16 17.54 -2.66 -19.86
N GLU A 17 16.94 -3.75 -19.38
CA GLU A 17 16.48 -4.87 -20.21
C GLU A 17 15.22 -4.53 -21.01
N ALA A 18 14.31 -3.75 -20.43
CA ALA A 18 13.05 -3.34 -21.07
C ALA A 18 13.25 -2.30 -22.19
N GLN A 19 14.49 -1.88 -22.44
CA GLN A 19 14.81 -0.80 -23.35
C GLN A 19 14.80 -1.28 -24.79
N ASN A 20 13.83 -0.81 -25.60
CA ASN A 20 13.87 -1.08 -27.03
C ASN A 20 14.98 -0.25 -27.69
N PRO A 21 15.64 -0.76 -28.75
CA PRO A 21 16.68 -0.03 -29.47
C PRO A 21 16.21 1.31 -30.08
N SER A 22 14.89 1.48 -30.22
CA SER A 22 14.23 2.67 -30.76
C SER A 22 13.78 3.67 -29.70
N ASP A 23 13.83 3.31 -28.41
CA ASP A 23 13.41 4.20 -27.32
C ASP A 23 14.56 5.12 -26.90
N ASP A 24 14.23 6.30 -26.38
CA ASP A 24 15.21 7.18 -25.75
C ASP A 24 15.94 6.43 -24.61
N LEU A 25 17.18 6.84 -24.35
CA LEU A 25 17.95 6.25 -23.26
C LEU A 25 17.19 6.40 -21.92
N PHE A 26 17.00 5.32 -21.16
CA PHE A 26 16.45 5.36 -19.81
C PHE A 26 17.23 6.40 -18.99
N LYS A 27 16.51 7.37 -18.43
CA LYS A 27 17.09 8.42 -17.59
C LYS A 27 16.79 8.08 -16.14
N GLU A 28 17.82 7.66 -15.42
CA GLU A 28 17.74 7.44 -13.99
C GLU A 28 17.48 8.77 -13.26
N ASN A 29 16.62 8.73 -12.24
CA ASN A 29 16.31 9.88 -11.41
C ASN A 29 16.45 9.49 -9.93
N ILE A 30 17.05 10.37 -9.14
CA ILE A 30 17.07 10.23 -7.68
C ILE A 30 15.93 11.07 -7.11
N VAL A 31 14.98 10.42 -6.43
CA VAL A 31 13.84 11.08 -5.80
C VAL A 31 14.08 11.18 -4.29
N LEU A 32 14.14 12.40 -3.78
CA LEU A 32 14.25 12.70 -2.34
C LEU A 32 12.88 13.15 -1.83
N ARG A 33 12.38 12.49 -0.78
CA ARG A 33 11.09 12.82 -0.15
C ARG A 33 11.30 13.12 1.34
N PRO A 34 10.55 14.06 1.93
CA PRO A 34 10.56 14.25 3.36
C PRO A 34 10.12 12.96 4.06
N PHE A 35 10.79 12.60 5.15
CA PHE A 35 10.38 11.49 5.98
C PHE A 35 9.11 11.86 6.75
N ILE A 36 8.05 11.09 6.56
CA ILE A 36 6.78 11.24 7.27
C ILE A 36 6.57 9.95 8.05
N PRO A 37 6.40 10.01 9.39
CA PRO A 37 6.11 8.82 10.17
C PRO A 37 4.73 8.28 9.76
N ILE A 38 4.71 7.05 9.29
CA ILE A 38 3.51 6.31 8.94
C ILE A 38 3.42 5.13 9.88
N ASP A 39 2.27 4.96 10.52
CA ASP A 39 2.05 3.80 11.37
C ASP A 39 1.92 2.56 10.50
N VAL A 40 2.57 1.47 10.92
CA VAL A 40 2.70 0.20 10.18
C VAL A 40 1.38 -0.43 9.72
N ASP A 41 0.27 -0.16 10.40
CA ASP A 41 -1.08 -0.64 10.08
C ASP A 41 -1.91 0.36 9.24
N MET A 42 -1.37 1.54 8.94
CA MET A 42 -2.02 2.62 8.19
C MET A 42 -1.46 2.77 6.77
N GLU A 43 -0.85 1.71 6.23
CA GLU A 43 -0.48 1.57 4.83
C GLU A 43 -1.43 0.61 4.10
N PHE A 44 -1.81 0.98 2.88
CA PHE A 44 -2.80 0.27 2.09
C PHE A 44 -2.36 0.13 0.64
N ARG A 45 -2.65 -1.01 0.04
CA ARG A 45 -2.42 -1.27 -1.38
C ARG A 45 -3.75 -1.27 -2.13
N GLY A 46 -3.90 -0.35 -3.06
CA GLY A 46 -5.04 -0.23 -3.97
C GLY A 46 -4.74 -0.83 -5.34
N PHE A 47 -5.74 -1.41 -5.95
CA PHE A 47 -5.70 -1.95 -7.31
C PHE A 47 -6.62 -1.10 -8.17
N VAL A 48 -6.05 -0.52 -9.22
CA VAL A 48 -6.77 0.31 -10.17
C VAL A 48 -6.78 -0.39 -11.52
N PHE A 49 -7.98 -0.59 -12.05
CA PHE A 49 -8.20 -1.18 -13.36
C PHE A 49 -9.21 -0.32 -14.11
N GLN A 50 -8.90 0.02 -15.37
CA GLN A 50 -9.67 0.94 -16.20
C GLN A 50 -10.01 2.25 -15.47
N GLN A 51 -9.01 2.79 -14.77
CA GLN A 51 -9.10 4.00 -13.92
C GLN A 51 -10.11 3.93 -12.77
N ASN A 52 -10.51 2.74 -12.32
CA ASN A 52 -11.38 2.57 -11.16
C ASN A 52 -10.62 1.83 -10.05
N LEU A 53 -10.74 2.30 -8.81
CA LEU A 53 -10.20 1.59 -7.65
C LEU A 53 -11.09 0.38 -7.36
N THR A 54 -10.64 -0.80 -7.76
CA THR A 54 -11.41 -2.05 -7.70
C THR A 54 -11.24 -2.76 -6.36
N CYS A 55 -10.03 -2.79 -5.83
CA CYS A 55 -9.69 -3.47 -4.59
C CYS A 55 -8.75 -2.62 -3.74
N LEU A 56 -8.81 -2.83 -2.43
CA LEU A 56 -7.95 -2.25 -1.42
C LEU A 56 -7.54 -3.36 -0.44
N SER A 57 -6.30 -3.32 0.00
CA SER A 57 -5.73 -4.27 0.97
C SER A 57 -4.98 -3.50 2.05
N GLN A 58 -5.01 -3.98 3.30
CA GLN A 58 -3.94 -3.69 4.25
C GLN A 58 -2.59 -4.08 3.63
N TYR A 59 -1.61 -3.18 3.64
CA TYR A 59 -0.29 -3.46 3.07
C TYR A 59 0.46 -4.50 3.90
N ASN A 60 0.67 -4.22 5.19
CA ASN A 60 1.28 -5.18 6.11
C ASN A 60 0.25 -6.18 6.64
N TYR A 61 -0.03 -7.20 5.86
CA TYR A 61 -1.00 -8.25 6.17
C TYR A 61 -0.53 -9.28 7.23
N LEU A 62 0.69 -9.12 7.78
CA LEU A 62 1.19 -9.98 8.85
C LEU A 62 0.68 -9.54 10.22
N ILE A 63 0.24 -8.28 10.36
CA ILE A 63 -0.23 -7.72 11.62
C ILE A 63 -1.76 -7.63 11.67
N TYR A 64 -2.30 -7.93 12.84
CA TYR A 64 -3.67 -7.59 13.19
C TYR A 64 -3.68 -6.22 13.85
N SER A 65 -4.56 -5.32 13.39
CA SER A 65 -4.78 -4.02 14.01
C SER A 65 -6.25 -3.88 14.41
N GLN A 66 -6.48 -3.68 15.71
CA GLN A 66 -7.83 -3.49 16.24
C GLN A 66 -8.47 -2.20 15.72
N ARG A 67 -7.72 -1.09 15.71
CA ARG A 67 -8.21 0.21 15.21
C ARG A 67 -8.56 0.17 13.72
N LEU A 68 -7.75 -0.53 12.92
CA LEU A 68 -8.02 -0.78 11.51
C LEU A 68 -9.34 -1.54 11.34
N ASN A 69 -9.54 -2.60 12.11
CA ASN A 69 -10.75 -3.42 12.04
C ASN A 69 -12.01 -2.64 12.46
N GLN A 70 -11.90 -1.80 13.49
CA GLN A 70 -13.00 -0.95 13.96
C GLN A 70 -13.36 0.18 12.99
N SER A 71 -12.40 0.66 12.21
CA SER A 71 -12.59 1.80 11.29
C SER A 71 -12.50 1.42 9.81
N LYS A 72 -12.65 0.14 9.48
CA LYS A 72 -12.48 -0.42 8.14
C LYS A 72 -13.29 0.36 7.09
N ASP A 73 -14.56 0.60 7.36
CA ASP A 73 -15.46 1.27 6.42
C ASP A 73 -15.11 2.75 6.25
N ASN A 74 -14.76 3.45 7.34
CA ASN A 74 -14.32 4.84 7.29
C ASN A 74 -13.02 5.00 6.47
N ILE A 75 -12.09 4.06 6.62
CA ILE A 75 -10.83 4.05 5.86
C ILE A 75 -11.11 3.82 4.38
N LEU A 76 -11.96 2.85 4.04
CA LEU A 76 -12.36 2.57 2.67
C LEU A 76 -12.97 3.79 2.01
N GLU A 77 -13.96 4.41 2.66
CA GLU A 77 -14.63 5.62 2.16
C GLU A 77 -13.61 6.74 1.94
N LYS A 78 -12.77 7.01 2.93
CA LYS A 78 -11.78 8.09 2.89
C LYS A 78 -10.76 7.92 1.76
N ILE A 79 -10.21 6.72 1.59
CA ILE A 79 -9.25 6.43 0.51
C ILE A 79 -9.95 6.47 -0.86
N THR A 80 -11.15 5.92 -0.96
CA THR A 80 -11.91 5.89 -2.21
C THR A 80 -12.29 7.30 -2.66
N SER A 81 -12.79 8.15 -1.76
CA SER A 81 -13.09 9.55 -2.05
C SER A 81 -11.82 10.32 -2.42
N PHE A 82 -10.73 10.17 -1.67
CA PHE A 82 -9.45 10.79 -2.01
C PHE A 82 -8.95 10.35 -3.40
N PHE A 83 -9.08 9.07 -3.73
CA PHE A 83 -8.70 8.56 -5.05
C PHE A 83 -9.53 9.23 -6.16
N HIS A 84 -10.86 9.21 -6.04
CA HIS A 84 -11.75 9.74 -7.09
C HIS A 84 -11.68 11.25 -7.24
N GLU A 85 -11.58 11.99 -6.13
CA GLU A 85 -11.62 13.45 -6.13
C GLU A 85 -10.25 14.08 -6.42
N ILE A 86 -9.16 13.45 -5.99
CA ILE A 86 -7.82 14.05 -6.02
C ILE A 86 -6.86 13.28 -6.92
N VAL A 87 -6.76 11.96 -6.78
CA VAL A 87 -5.71 11.17 -7.46
C VAL A 87 -6.06 10.93 -8.92
N LYS A 88 -7.23 10.35 -9.21
CA LYS A 88 -7.67 10.01 -10.56
C LYS A 88 -7.61 11.22 -11.52
N PRO A 89 -8.08 12.43 -11.15
CA PRO A 89 -7.96 13.60 -12.03
C PRO A 89 -6.51 14.01 -12.32
N LYS A 90 -5.58 13.82 -11.37
CA LYS A 90 -4.16 14.15 -11.53
C LYS A 90 -3.41 13.12 -12.38
N LEU A 91 -3.91 11.90 -12.46
CA LEU A 91 -3.34 10.81 -13.26
C LEU A 91 -4.00 10.68 -14.64
N ASN A 92 -4.79 11.66 -15.08
CA ASN A 92 -5.47 11.62 -16.38
C ASN A 92 -4.50 11.59 -17.59
N THR A 93 -3.27 12.07 -17.42
CA THR A 93 -2.20 12.03 -18.41
C THR A 93 -1.22 10.87 -18.19
N TYR A 94 -1.44 10.05 -17.17
CA TYR A 94 -0.61 8.88 -16.91
C TYR A 94 -0.85 7.85 -18.03
N PRO A 95 0.21 7.26 -18.62
CA PRO A 95 0.08 6.44 -19.82
C PRO A 95 -0.66 5.11 -19.61
N SER A 96 -0.80 4.64 -18.37
CA SER A 96 -1.55 3.42 -18.04
C SER A 96 -2.88 3.71 -17.37
N ASN A 97 -3.93 2.99 -17.77
CA ASN A 97 -5.21 2.99 -17.06
C ASN A 97 -5.26 2.00 -15.90
N ASP A 98 -4.27 1.09 -15.85
CA ASP A 98 -4.21 -0.03 -14.91
C ASP A 98 -2.91 0.07 -14.11
N TYR A 99 -3.02 0.14 -12.79
CA TYR A 99 -1.87 0.24 -11.89
C TYR A 99 -2.23 -0.21 -10.48
N VAL A 100 -1.20 -0.54 -9.71
CA VAL A 100 -1.29 -0.71 -8.27
C VAL A 100 -0.83 0.59 -7.63
N ILE A 101 -1.51 1.04 -6.59
CA ILE A 101 -1.22 2.30 -5.90
C ILE A 101 -1.16 2.07 -4.39
N ASP A 102 -0.06 2.49 -3.77
CA ASP A 102 0.08 2.40 -2.33
C ASP A 102 -0.33 3.74 -1.67
N PHE A 103 -1.14 3.65 -0.63
CA PHE A 103 -1.65 4.78 0.15
C PHE A 103 -1.16 4.69 1.60
N ALA A 104 -1.08 5.83 2.26
CA ALA A 104 -0.88 5.89 3.70
C ALA A 104 -1.84 6.87 4.37
N LEU A 105 -2.23 6.58 5.60
CA LEU A 105 -2.95 7.51 6.48
C LEU A 105 -2.02 7.97 7.60
N THR A 106 -1.91 9.28 7.80
CA THR A 106 -1.14 9.88 8.90
C THR A 106 -2.00 10.79 9.76
N LYS A 107 -1.62 10.98 11.02
CA LYS A 107 -2.23 12.00 11.88
C LYS A 107 -2.17 13.37 11.20
N SER A 108 -3.20 14.18 11.40
CA SER A 108 -3.19 15.58 10.93
C SER A 108 -2.26 16.42 11.82
N ASP A 109 -1.95 17.66 11.40
CA ASP A 109 -1.12 18.58 12.18
C ASP A 109 -1.74 18.96 13.55
N LYS A 110 -3.03 18.62 13.77
CA LYS A 110 -3.63 18.64 15.09
C LYS A 110 -3.17 17.41 15.86
N LEU A 111 -2.20 17.63 16.75
CA LEU A 111 -1.64 16.62 17.65
C LEU A 111 -2.78 15.85 18.37
N ASP A 112 -2.63 14.52 18.40
CA ASP A 112 -3.43 13.54 19.16
C ASP A 112 -4.84 13.19 18.68
N ASP A 113 -5.24 13.57 17.45
CA ASP A 113 -6.48 13.04 16.88
C ASP A 113 -6.25 11.69 16.18
N GLU A 114 -6.62 10.60 16.85
CA GLU A 114 -6.64 9.24 16.27
C GLU A 114 -7.92 8.95 15.47
N ASN A 115 -8.80 9.94 15.32
CA ASN A 115 -9.97 9.80 14.48
C ASN A 115 -9.54 9.65 13.01
N ILE A 116 -9.81 8.48 12.43
CA ILE A 116 -9.55 8.18 11.01
C ILE A 116 -10.06 9.29 10.08
N ASN A 117 -11.20 9.91 10.42
CA ASN A 117 -11.81 10.92 9.57
C ASN A 117 -10.96 12.19 9.46
N SER A 118 -10.17 12.54 10.48
CA SER A 118 -9.29 13.71 10.45
C SER A 118 -7.89 13.41 9.89
N MET A 119 -7.52 12.13 9.75
CA MET A 119 -6.22 11.74 9.20
C MET A 119 -6.02 12.26 7.77
N LYS A 120 -4.77 12.42 7.37
CA LYS A 120 -4.38 12.80 6.00
C LYS A 120 -4.06 11.56 5.19
N VAL A 121 -4.58 11.50 3.96
CA VAL A 121 -4.26 10.44 3.00
C VAL A 121 -3.11 10.88 2.10
N TRP A 122 -2.16 9.98 1.87
CA TRP A 122 -1.01 10.15 1.00
C TRP A 122 -0.99 9.09 -0.09
N VAL A 123 -0.44 9.45 -1.25
CA VAL A 123 0.02 8.47 -2.24
C VAL A 123 1.50 8.20 -1.98
N ILE A 124 1.87 6.94 -1.86
CA ILE A 124 3.23 6.49 -1.56
C ILE A 124 3.94 6.04 -2.83
N GLU A 125 3.31 5.19 -3.63
CA GLU A 125 3.95 4.58 -4.80
C GLU A 125 2.90 4.21 -5.86
N LEU A 126 3.30 4.26 -7.14
CA LEU A 126 2.58 3.64 -8.24
C LEU A 126 3.42 2.46 -8.74
N ASN A 127 2.78 1.29 -8.85
CA ASN A 127 3.37 0.04 -9.29
C ASN A 127 2.63 -0.47 -10.54
N PRO A 128 3.27 -1.24 -11.42
CA PRO A 128 2.58 -1.87 -12.54
C PRO A 128 1.48 -2.84 -12.07
N PHE A 129 0.39 -2.92 -12.84
CA PHE A 129 -0.68 -3.89 -12.63
C PHE A 129 -0.29 -5.28 -13.17
N MET A 130 0.65 -5.92 -12.48
CA MET A 130 1.24 -7.18 -12.91
C MET A 130 1.55 -8.08 -11.71
N GLU A 131 1.70 -9.38 -11.98
CA GLU A 131 1.93 -10.41 -10.94
C GLU A 131 3.28 -10.25 -10.22
N THR A 132 4.20 -9.47 -10.80
CA THR A 132 5.48 -9.09 -10.19
C THR A 132 5.30 -8.10 -9.03
N THR A 133 4.15 -7.44 -8.92
CA THR A 133 3.78 -6.58 -7.79
C THR A 133 3.06 -7.41 -6.74
N ASP A 134 3.49 -7.40 -5.49
CA ASP A 134 2.85 -8.20 -4.41
C ASP A 134 1.33 -7.92 -4.32
N GLY A 135 0.50 -8.96 -4.27
CA GLY A 135 -0.96 -8.85 -4.21
C GLY A 135 -1.52 -8.50 -2.82
N ALA A 136 -0.67 -8.41 -1.81
CA ALA A 136 -1.00 -8.29 -0.39
C ALA A 136 -2.01 -9.36 0.06
N LEU A 137 -3.25 -8.99 0.39
CA LEU A 137 -4.32 -9.93 0.76
C LEU A 137 -5.11 -10.51 -0.44
N PHE A 138 -4.64 -10.27 -1.67
CA PHE A 138 -5.21 -10.82 -2.89
C PHE A 138 -4.23 -11.72 -3.63
N SER A 139 -4.76 -12.75 -4.28
CA SER A 139 -3.99 -13.61 -5.18
C SER A 139 -4.15 -13.16 -6.62
N TRP A 140 -3.06 -12.79 -7.29
CA TRP A 140 -3.07 -12.55 -8.74
C TRP A 140 -3.57 -13.76 -9.53
N GLN A 141 -3.15 -14.97 -9.15
CA GLN A 141 -3.49 -16.18 -9.89
C GLN A 141 -4.97 -16.57 -9.76
N HIS A 142 -5.54 -16.44 -8.57
CA HIS A 142 -6.89 -16.94 -8.28
C HIS A 142 -7.96 -15.83 -8.29
N GLU A 143 -7.57 -14.59 -8.07
CA GLU A 143 -8.48 -13.48 -7.79
C GLU A 143 -8.30 -12.30 -8.76
N ARG A 144 -7.59 -12.52 -9.88
CA ARG A 144 -7.42 -11.52 -10.94
C ARG A 144 -8.74 -10.85 -11.35
N HIS A 145 -9.81 -11.63 -11.44
CA HIS A 145 -11.13 -11.13 -11.79
C HIS A 145 -11.63 -10.06 -10.81
N MET A 146 -11.33 -10.18 -9.52
CA MET A 146 -11.66 -9.17 -8.50
C MET A 146 -10.79 -7.92 -8.68
N LEU A 147 -9.49 -8.10 -8.92
CA LEU A 147 -8.56 -7.00 -9.15
C LEU A 147 -8.92 -6.21 -10.41
N GLU A 148 -9.47 -6.87 -11.43
CA GLU A 148 -10.00 -6.25 -12.66
C GLU A 148 -11.43 -5.70 -12.47
N GLY A 149 -12.01 -5.80 -11.28
CA GLY A 149 -13.36 -5.28 -10.97
C GLY A 149 -14.49 -6.07 -11.62
N LYS A 150 -14.24 -7.28 -12.13
CA LYS A 150 -15.30 -8.12 -12.70
C LYS A 150 -16.25 -8.56 -11.59
N SER A 151 -17.55 -8.32 -11.80
CA SER A 151 -18.63 -8.72 -10.89
C SER A 151 -18.68 -7.99 -9.55
N MET A 152 -18.17 -6.74 -9.48
CA MET A 152 -18.22 -5.91 -8.28
C MET A 152 -18.84 -4.54 -8.53
N ASP A 153 -19.88 -4.20 -7.76
CA ASP A 153 -20.49 -2.85 -7.78
C ASP A 153 -19.74 -1.85 -6.88
N LYS A 154 -18.90 -2.35 -5.98
CA LYS A 154 -18.16 -1.57 -4.97
C LYS A 154 -16.73 -2.06 -4.83
N THR A 155 -15.83 -1.16 -4.43
CA THR A 155 -14.44 -1.49 -4.12
C THR A 155 -14.35 -2.56 -3.03
N CYS A 156 -13.61 -3.64 -3.28
CA CYS A 156 -13.33 -4.67 -2.27
C CYS A 156 -12.32 -4.15 -1.25
N PHE A 157 -12.52 -4.37 0.05
CA PHE A 157 -11.50 -4.05 1.05
C PHE A 157 -11.19 -5.25 1.95
N ARG A 158 -9.92 -5.70 1.93
CA ARG A 158 -9.40 -6.76 2.78
C ARG A 158 -8.41 -6.25 3.82
N ILE A 159 -8.58 -6.73 5.04
CA ILE A 159 -7.68 -6.49 6.16
C ILE A 159 -7.46 -7.80 6.91
N THR A 160 -6.43 -7.87 7.73
CA THR A 160 -6.26 -9.00 8.66
C THR A 160 -7.29 -8.87 9.79
N GLU A 161 -8.32 -9.72 9.76
CA GLU A 161 -9.46 -9.62 10.68
C GLU A 161 -9.23 -10.24 12.07
N LYS A 162 -8.19 -11.08 12.20
CA LYS A 162 -7.84 -11.74 13.45
C LYS A 162 -6.34 -11.92 13.58
N VAL A 163 -5.87 -12.00 14.83
CA VAL A 163 -4.48 -12.34 15.13
C VAL A 163 -4.15 -13.70 14.50
N ARG A 164 -3.12 -13.75 13.66
CA ARG A 164 -2.62 -15.03 13.12
C ARG A 164 -1.94 -15.81 14.25
N PRO A 165 -2.37 -17.04 14.58
CA PRO A 165 -1.70 -17.86 15.58
C PRO A 165 -0.23 -18.03 15.20
N GLY A 166 0.69 -17.70 16.12
CA GLY A 166 2.15 -17.77 15.87
C GLY A 166 2.84 -16.45 15.50
N SER A 167 2.10 -15.33 15.32
CA SER A 167 2.72 -14.01 15.18
C SER A 167 3.64 -13.67 16.38
N TRP A 168 3.21 -14.05 17.59
CA TRP A 168 4.01 -13.96 18.81
C TRP A 168 5.33 -14.76 18.74
N THR A 169 5.33 -15.92 18.06
CA THR A 169 6.52 -16.76 17.91
C THR A 169 7.48 -16.24 16.83
N MET A 170 7.01 -15.40 15.91
CA MET A 170 7.82 -14.79 14.85
C MET A 170 8.55 -13.53 15.31
N LEU A 171 8.13 -12.90 16.42
CA LEU A 171 8.86 -11.77 16.99
C LEU A 171 10.24 -12.20 17.51
N PRO A 172 11.30 -11.41 17.30
CA PRO A 172 12.58 -11.64 17.97
C PRO A 172 12.40 -11.68 19.49
N ASN A 173 13.19 -12.50 20.19
CA ASN A 173 13.09 -12.65 21.64
C ASN A 173 13.24 -11.32 22.40
N SER A 174 14.05 -10.39 21.89
CA SER A 174 14.22 -9.05 22.45
C SER A 174 12.93 -8.23 22.45
N VAL A 175 12.18 -8.26 21.34
CA VAL A 175 10.90 -7.56 21.20
C VAL A 175 9.85 -8.18 22.12
N ARG A 176 9.83 -9.51 22.21
CA ARG A 176 8.94 -10.24 23.12
C ARG A 176 9.17 -9.84 24.58
N GLN A 177 10.43 -9.78 25.01
CA GLN A 177 10.80 -9.39 26.38
C GLN A 177 10.42 -7.94 26.70
N TRP A 178 10.61 -7.02 25.74
CA TRP A 178 10.24 -5.62 25.92
C TRP A 178 8.72 -5.47 26.13
N ILE A 179 7.89 -6.09 25.28
CA ILE A 179 6.42 -6.07 25.40
C ILE A 179 5.95 -6.67 26.73
N THR A 180 6.56 -7.77 27.18
CA THR A 180 6.19 -8.36 28.48
C THR A 180 6.58 -7.49 29.67
N ASN A 181 7.64 -6.69 29.55
CA ASN A 181 8.11 -5.82 30.63
C ASN A 181 7.28 -4.53 30.74
N GLU A 182 6.73 -4.01 29.64
CA GLU A 182 5.84 -2.83 29.69
C GLU A 182 4.47 -3.12 30.29
N ASN A 183 3.99 -4.37 30.23
CA ASN A 183 2.71 -4.77 30.84
C ASN A 183 2.77 -4.90 32.39
N HIS A 184 3.89 -4.56 33.01
CA HIS A 184 4.12 -4.63 34.46
C HIS A 184 4.36 -3.25 35.11
N ILE A 185 4.06 -2.15 34.41
CA ILE A 185 4.12 -0.77 34.93
C ILE A 185 2.71 -0.18 35.00
#